data_AF-A0A3C0B961-F1
#
_entry.id   AF-A0A3C0B961-F1
#
_cell.length_a   1.000
_cell.length_b   1.000
_cell.length_c   1.000
_cell.angle_alpha   90.00
_cell.angle_beta   90.00
_cell.angle_gamma   90.00
#
_symmetry.space_group_name_H-M   'P 1'
#
loop_
_entity.id
_entity.type
_entity.pdbx_description
1 polymer ?
#
loop_
_entity_poly.entity_id
_entity_poly.type
_entity_poly.pdbx_seq_one_letter_code
_entity_poly.pdbx_strand_id
1 'polypeptide(L)'
;MKRISLLITMMLAVNFLFAQKPMRTDAFNNLRKGKLDKALQYIEPTIKDPSTMDDPKTWLYRGNIYLQIYRSDNPDYKNLDPDALNKAYESYQKLLELDTRKEYYTDAIQNLLVISEELYNQGVNQFTSKEFDQATKSFEKAVELN
;
A
#
# COMPACT_ATOMS: atom_id res chain seq x y z
N MET A 1 -36.36 -6.19 27.46
CA MET A 1 -35.44 -5.12 27.01
C MET A 1 -34.00 -5.59 26.81
N LYS A 2 -33.35 -6.28 27.76
CA LYS A 2 -31.96 -6.75 27.60
C LYS A 2 -31.71 -7.66 26.37
N ARG A 3 -32.65 -8.56 26.05
CA ARG A 3 -32.58 -9.45 24.86
C ARG A 3 -32.75 -8.71 23.53
N ILE A 4 -33.58 -7.66 23.51
CA ILE A 4 -33.81 -6.83 22.32
C ILE A 4 -32.62 -5.87 22.13
N SER A 5 -32.07 -5.33 23.22
CA SER A 5 -30.84 -4.52 23.19
C SER A 5 -29.65 -5.30 22.62
N LEU A 6 -29.49 -6.58 22.99
CA LEU A 6 -28.43 -7.43 22.47
C LEU A 6 -28.60 -7.71 20.96
N LEU A 7 -29.83 -7.93 20.49
CA LEU A 7 -30.14 -8.15 19.08
C LEU A 7 -29.90 -6.90 18.21
N ILE A 8 -30.22 -5.70 18.72
CA ILE A 8 -29.96 -4.43 18.01
C ILE A 8 -28.45 -4.15 17.94
N THR A 9 -27.70 -4.37 19.03
CA THR A 9 -26.23 -4.24 19.02
C THR A 9 -25.58 -5.26 18.08
N MET A 10 -26.10 -6.49 18.03
CA MET A 10 -25.59 -7.53 17.14
C MET A 10 -25.93 -7.23 15.67
N MET A 11 -27.09 -6.66 15.36
CA MET A 11 -27.45 -6.20 14.00
C MET A 11 -26.61 -5.01 13.52
N LEU A 12 -26.22 -4.09 14.42
CA LEU A 12 -25.31 -2.99 14.07
C LEU A 12 -23.90 -3.49 13.73
N ALA A 13 -23.45 -4.61 14.30
CA ALA A 13 -22.15 -5.20 14.01
C ALA A 13 -22.08 -5.88 12.61
N VAL A 14 -23.20 -6.34 12.04
CA VAL A 14 -23.20 -7.08 10.75
C VAL A 14 -23.08 -6.15 9.52
N ASN A 15 -23.37 -4.86 9.67
CA ASN A 15 -23.33 -3.92 8.55
C ASN A 15 -21.90 -3.50 8.14
N PHE A 16 -20.88 -3.87 8.92
CA PHE A 16 -19.49 -3.56 8.59
C PHE A 16 -18.83 -4.60 7.68
N LEU A 17 -19.47 -5.72 7.31
CA LEU A 17 -18.80 -6.80 6.56
C LEU A 17 -18.96 -6.72 5.04
N PHE A 18 -19.77 -5.79 4.52
CA PHE A 18 -20.11 -5.73 3.10
C PHE A 18 -19.66 -4.43 2.39
N ALA A 19 -19.00 -3.51 3.10
CA ALA A 19 -18.63 -2.19 2.57
C ALA A 19 -17.20 -2.11 2.00
N GLN A 20 -16.36 -3.11 2.26
CA GLN A 20 -14.91 -3.03 2.03
C GLN A 20 -14.52 -3.20 0.56
N LYS A 21 -15.28 -4.02 -0.20
CA LYS A 21 -15.10 -4.13 -1.65
C LYS A 21 -15.40 -2.79 -2.37
N PRO A 22 -16.52 -2.09 -2.07
CA PRO A 22 -16.73 -0.72 -2.51
C PRO A 22 -15.61 0.24 -2.09
N MET A 23 -15.17 0.20 -0.82
CA MET A 23 -14.08 1.07 -0.34
C MET A 23 -12.77 0.84 -1.13
N ARG A 24 -12.41 -0.40 -1.43
CA ARG A 24 -11.25 -0.69 -2.29
C ARG A 24 -11.40 -0.08 -3.69
N THR A 25 -12.61 -0.12 -4.24
CA THR A 25 -12.92 0.50 -5.54
C THR A 25 -12.80 2.02 -5.45
N ASP A 26 -13.28 2.63 -4.36
CA ASP A 26 -13.13 4.06 -4.11
C ASP A 26 -11.67 4.47 -3.89
N ALA A 27 -10.85 3.63 -3.25
CA ALA A 27 -9.43 3.85 -3.13
C ALA A 27 -8.76 3.96 -4.50
N PHE A 28 -9.05 3.01 -5.40
CA PHE A 28 -8.57 3.04 -6.78
C PHE A 28 -9.06 4.27 -7.55
N ASN A 29 -10.33 4.62 -7.41
CA ASN A 29 -10.89 5.80 -8.07
C ASN A 29 -10.27 7.10 -7.57
N ASN A 30 -9.96 7.22 -6.28
CA ASN A 30 -9.30 8.39 -5.72
C ASN A 30 -7.82 8.44 -6.12
N LEU A 31 -7.13 7.30 -6.17
CA LEU A 31 -5.78 7.19 -6.72
C LEU A 31 -5.74 7.73 -8.16
N ARG A 32 -6.65 7.29 -9.03
CA ARG A 32 -6.77 7.79 -10.41
C ARG A 32 -7.05 9.28 -10.52
N LYS A 33 -7.66 9.88 -9.50
CA LYS A 33 -7.94 11.32 -9.41
C LYS A 33 -6.80 12.11 -8.76
N GLY A 34 -5.69 11.45 -8.38
CA GLY A 34 -4.58 12.06 -7.66
C GLY A 34 -4.89 12.44 -6.21
N LYS A 35 -6.02 11.98 -5.64
CA LYS A 35 -6.45 12.28 -4.26
C LYS A 35 -5.87 11.25 -3.30
N LEU A 36 -4.56 11.35 -3.04
CA LEU A 36 -3.79 10.33 -2.33
C LEU A 36 -4.20 10.19 -0.86
N ASP A 37 -4.56 11.30 -0.21
CA ASP A 37 -5.14 11.35 1.15
C ASP A 37 -6.39 10.46 1.25
N LYS A 38 -7.32 10.62 0.31
CA LYS A 38 -8.56 9.82 0.27
C LYS A 38 -8.28 8.39 -0.13
N ALA A 39 -7.42 8.18 -1.12
CA ALA A 39 -7.06 6.83 -1.55
C ALA A 39 -6.49 6.02 -0.38
N LEU A 40 -5.59 6.62 0.42
CA LEU A 40 -5.02 6.03 1.62
C LEU A 40 -6.10 5.73 2.68
N GLN A 41 -6.97 6.70 2.95
CA GLN A 41 -8.08 6.53 3.89
C GLN A 41 -8.97 5.33 3.54
N TYR A 42 -9.26 5.11 2.26
CA TYR A 42 -10.13 4.03 1.80
C TYR A 42 -9.42 2.66 1.73
N ILE A 43 -8.12 2.60 1.44
CA ILE A 43 -7.43 1.32 1.23
C ILE A 43 -7.05 0.61 2.54
N GLU A 44 -6.62 1.34 3.57
CA GLU A 44 -6.10 0.76 4.81
C GLU A 44 -7.10 -0.15 5.57
N PRO A 45 -8.40 0.17 5.64
CA PRO A 45 -9.38 -0.74 6.25
C PRO A 45 -9.52 -2.06 5.48
N THR A 46 -9.27 -2.08 4.18
CA THR A 46 -9.52 -3.24 3.31
C THR A 46 -8.47 -4.34 3.46
N ILE A 47 -7.26 -4.02 3.94
CA ILE A 47 -6.24 -5.04 4.27
C ILE A 47 -6.51 -5.78 5.59
N LYS A 48 -7.46 -5.30 6.40
CA LYS A 48 -7.85 -5.92 7.68
C LYS A 48 -9.15 -6.70 7.60
N ASP A 49 -9.84 -6.62 6.47
CA ASP A 49 -11.15 -7.22 6.29
C ASP A 49 -11.04 -8.59 5.61
N PRO A 50 -11.63 -9.67 6.19
CA PRO A 50 -11.54 -11.01 5.63
C PRO A 50 -12.06 -11.16 4.20
N SER A 51 -12.96 -10.27 3.74
CA SER A 51 -13.50 -10.32 2.38
C SER A 51 -12.58 -9.72 1.31
N THR A 52 -11.54 -8.98 1.72
CA THR A 52 -10.62 -8.27 0.83
C THR A 52 -9.13 -8.49 1.12
N MET A 53 -8.75 -8.91 2.33
CA MET A 53 -7.35 -9.05 2.74
C MET A 53 -6.59 -10.15 1.99
N ASP A 54 -7.29 -11.18 1.49
CA ASP A 54 -6.70 -12.27 0.70
C ASP A 54 -6.85 -12.07 -0.82
N ASP A 55 -7.40 -10.92 -1.25
CA ASP A 55 -7.51 -10.57 -2.67
C ASP A 55 -6.24 -9.81 -3.12
N PRO A 56 -5.45 -10.34 -4.07
CA PRO A 56 -4.22 -9.70 -4.54
C PRO A 56 -4.42 -8.25 -5.02
N LYS A 57 -5.60 -7.95 -5.56
CA LYS A 57 -5.98 -6.61 -6.04
C LYS A 57 -5.94 -5.56 -4.92
N THR A 58 -6.27 -5.95 -3.69
CA THR A 58 -6.20 -5.07 -2.52
C THR A 58 -4.78 -4.58 -2.29
N TRP A 59 -3.83 -5.51 -2.37
CA TRP A 59 -2.42 -5.23 -2.15
C TRP A 59 -1.79 -4.49 -3.35
N LEU A 60 -2.24 -4.75 -4.57
CA LEU A 60 -1.85 -3.95 -5.74
C LEU A 60 -2.20 -2.48 -5.54
N TYR A 61 -3.44 -2.22 -5.15
CA TYR A 61 -3.92 -0.85 -4.98
C TYR A 61 -3.22 -0.16 -3.82
N ARG A 62 -3.01 -0.87 -2.70
CA ARG A 62 -2.23 -0.34 -1.57
C ARG A 62 -0.80 0.01 -1.99
N GLY A 63 -0.12 -0.91 -2.68
CA GLY A 63 1.23 -0.69 -3.20
C GLY A 63 1.32 0.55 -4.08
N ASN A 64 0.40 0.67 -5.04
CA ASN A 64 0.36 1.81 -5.96
C ASN A 64 0.11 3.12 -5.22
N ILE A 65 -0.79 3.15 -4.24
CA ILE A 65 -1.10 4.35 -3.45
C ILE A 65 0.15 4.82 -2.69
N TYR A 66 0.81 3.92 -1.97
CA TYR A 66 2.02 4.28 -1.23
C TYR A 66 3.18 4.67 -2.13
N LEU A 67 3.35 4.02 -3.28
CA LEU A 67 4.39 4.41 -4.23
C LEU A 67 4.14 5.81 -4.78
N GLN A 68 2.88 6.17 -5.07
CA GLN A 68 2.52 7.54 -5.49
C GLN A 68 2.69 8.57 -4.37
N ILE A 69 2.39 8.20 -3.11
CA ILE A 69 2.66 9.04 -1.94
C ILE A 69 4.15 9.36 -1.83
N TYR A 70 5.00 8.34 -1.93
CA TYR A 70 6.45 8.50 -1.84
C TYR A 70 7.01 9.39 -2.97
N ARG A 71 6.56 9.16 -4.21
CA ARG A 71 7.01 9.86 -5.42
C ARG A 71 6.37 11.23 -5.63
N SER A 72 5.46 11.65 -4.74
CA SER A 72 4.79 12.93 -4.86
C SER A 72 5.75 14.10 -4.58
N ASP A 73 5.76 15.08 -5.49
CA ASP A 73 6.43 16.37 -5.27
C ASP A 73 5.66 17.28 -4.33
N ASN A 74 4.36 17.03 -4.11
CA ASN A 74 3.56 17.77 -3.14
C ASN A 74 3.94 17.33 -1.71
N PRO A 75 4.46 18.24 -0.86
CA PRO A 75 4.82 17.94 0.53
C PRO A 75 3.64 17.42 1.36
N ASP A 76 2.41 17.91 1.12
CA ASP A 76 1.23 17.47 1.86
C ASP A 76 0.98 15.98 1.66
N TYR A 77 1.21 15.48 0.45
CA TYR A 77 1.10 14.06 0.14
C TYR A 77 2.31 13.29 0.61
N LYS A 78 3.53 13.78 0.41
CA LYS A 78 4.74 13.10 0.87
C LYS A 78 4.77 12.89 2.39
N ASN A 79 4.18 13.82 3.15
CA ASN A 79 4.07 13.75 4.60
C ASN A 79 2.92 12.87 5.10
N LEU A 80 2.06 12.32 4.22
CA LEU A 80 1.02 11.38 4.63
C LEU A 80 1.62 10.13 5.29
N ASP A 81 2.76 9.66 4.79
CA ASP A 81 3.44 8.51 5.36
C ASP A 81 4.96 8.55 5.06
N PRO A 82 5.81 8.83 6.08
CA PRO A 82 7.26 8.83 5.91
C PRO A 82 7.83 7.46 5.50
N ASP A 83 7.10 6.38 5.76
CA ASP A 83 7.50 4.99 5.44
C ASP A 83 6.81 4.46 4.16
N ALA A 84 6.29 5.37 3.32
CA ALA A 84 5.52 5.01 2.14
C ALA A 84 6.25 4.06 1.19
N LEU A 85 7.55 4.26 0.93
CA LEU A 85 8.30 3.38 0.02
C LEU A 85 8.35 1.93 0.53
N ASN A 86 8.58 1.75 1.84
CA ASN A 86 8.61 0.42 2.44
C ASN A 86 7.21 -0.23 2.46
N LYS A 87 6.16 0.53 2.77
CA LYS A 87 4.78 0.02 2.71
C LYS A 87 4.34 -0.33 1.30
N ALA A 88 4.83 0.38 0.29
CA ALA A 88 4.63 0.01 -1.11
C ALA A 88 5.28 -1.35 -1.39
N TYR A 89 6.54 -1.52 -0.99
CA TYR A 89 7.29 -2.77 -1.11
C TYR A 89 6.58 -3.95 -0.45
N GLU A 90 6.24 -3.84 0.83
CA GLU A 90 5.50 -4.88 1.58
C GLU A 90 4.19 -5.25 0.90
N SER A 91 3.50 -4.26 0.32
CA SER A 91 2.25 -4.52 -0.40
C SER A 91 2.47 -5.34 -1.67
N TYR A 92 3.50 -5.04 -2.45
CA TYR A 92 3.81 -5.84 -3.65
C TYR A 92 4.33 -7.24 -3.29
N GLN A 93 5.10 -7.39 -2.21
CA GLN A 93 5.47 -8.72 -1.71
C GLN A 93 4.22 -9.52 -1.34
N LYS A 94 3.30 -8.91 -0.58
CA LYS A 94 2.06 -9.58 -0.19
C LYS A 94 1.17 -9.91 -1.38
N LEU A 95 1.13 -9.05 -2.40
CA LEU A 95 0.47 -9.35 -3.66
C LEU A 95 1.06 -10.60 -4.31
N LEU A 96 2.38 -10.70 -4.41
CA LEU A 96 3.05 -11.85 -5.05
C LEU A 96 2.82 -13.16 -4.30
N GLU A 97 2.67 -13.11 -2.97
CA GLU A 97 2.26 -14.27 -2.16
C GLU A 97 0.84 -14.76 -2.50
N LEU A 98 -0.09 -13.83 -2.71
CA LEU A 98 -1.51 -14.13 -2.92
C LEU A 98 -1.85 -14.42 -4.39
N ASP A 99 -1.12 -13.81 -5.34
CA ASP A 99 -1.36 -13.89 -6.78
C ASP A 99 -0.84 -15.18 -7.41
N THR A 100 -1.35 -16.31 -6.92
CA THR A 100 -0.99 -17.66 -7.38
C THR A 100 -1.25 -17.90 -8.86
N ARG A 101 -2.14 -17.12 -9.49
CA ARG A 101 -2.47 -17.18 -10.91
C ARG A 101 -1.68 -16.19 -11.76
N LYS A 102 -0.82 -15.37 -11.15
CA LYS A 102 0.01 -14.37 -11.83
C LYS A 102 -0.81 -13.35 -12.64
N GLU A 103 -2.00 -12.99 -12.16
CA GLU A 103 -2.87 -12.00 -12.79
C GLU A 103 -2.25 -10.59 -12.76
N TYR A 104 -1.49 -10.28 -11.71
CA TYR A 104 -0.86 -8.99 -11.43
C TYR A 104 0.66 -9.07 -11.31
N TYR A 105 1.26 -10.23 -11.62
CA TYR A 105 2.69 -10.47 -11.50
C TYR A 105 3.52 -9.41 -12.26
N THR A 106 3.16 -9.11 -13.50
CA THR A 106 3.89 -8.13 -14.31
C THR A 106 3.83 -6.74 -13.69
N ASP A 107 2.66 -6.29 -13.25
CA ASP A 107 2.50 -5.00 -12.56
C ASP A 107 3.34 -4.94 -11.27
N ALA A 108 3.35 -6.02 -10.49
CA ALA A 108 4.11 -6.08 -9.26
C ALA A 108 5.62 -6.02 -9.51
N ILE A 109 6.14 -6.79 -10.47
CA ILE A 109 7.57 -6.75 -10.83
C ILE A 109 7.97 -5.37 -11.36
N GLN A 110 7.15 -4.76 -12.24
CA GLN A 110 7.43 -3.42 -12.74
C GLN A 110 7.48 -2.38 -11.61
N ASN A 111 6.55 -2.43 -10.65
CA ASN A 111 6.58 -1.50 -9.52
C ASN A 111 7.69 -1.80 -8.51
N LEU A 112 8.11 -3.06 -8.35
CA LEU A 112 9.28 -3.42 -7.55
C LEU A 112 10.58 -2.89 -8.17
N LEU A 113 10.70 -2.89 -9.50
CA LEU A 113 11.82 -2.25 -10.20
C LEU A 113 11.83 -0.73 -9.96
N VAL A 114 10.66 -0.07 -9.99
CA VAL A 114 10.58 1.34 -9.60
C VAL A 114 11.05 1.55 -8.16
N ILE A 115 10.67 0.68 -7.22
CA ILE A 115 11.16 0.75 -5.84
C ILE A 115 12.68 0.56 -5.78
N SER A 116 13.24 -0.37 -6.55
CA SER A 116 14.69 -0.57 -6.67
C SER A 116 15.41 0.71 -7.10
N GLU A 117 14.91 1.38 -8.15
CA GLU A 117 15.43 2.66 -8.63
C GLU A 117 15.36 3.76 -7.55
N GLU A 118 14.23 3.86 -6.83
CA GLU A 118 14.06 4.83 -5.75
C GLU A 118 15.02 4.57 -4.57
N LEU A 119 15.23 3.30 -4.20
CA LEU A 119 16.20 2.91 -3.18
C LEU A 119 17.64 3.21 -3.61
N TYR A 120 17.96 2.98 -4.88
CA TYR A 120 19.26 3.36 -5.43
C TYR A 120 19.48 4.87 -5.32
N ASN A 121 18.49 5.68 -5.71
CA ASN A 121 18.56 7.14 -5.59
C ASN A 121 18.68 7.61 -4.13
N GLN A 122 17.97 6.97 -3.20
CA GLN A 122 18.14 7.20 -1.76
C GLN A 122 19.59 6.91 -1.32
N GLY A 123 20.15 5.77 -1.77
CA GLY A 123 21.52 5.40 -1.50
C GLY A 123 22.53 6.43 -2.03
N VAL A 124 22.33 6.95 -3.24
CA VAL A 124 23.16 8.02 -3.83
C VAL A 124 23.12 9.29 -2.96
N ASN A 125 21.92 9.68 -2.50
CA ASN A 125 21.76 10.86 -1.65
C ASN A 125 22.46 10.67 -0.29
N GLN A 126 22.26 9.52 0.36
CA GLN A 126 22.90 9.18 1.63
C GLN A 126 24.43 9.12 1.47
N PHE A 127 24.93 8.52 0.39
CA PHE A 127 26.36 8.47 0.10
C PHE A 127 26.96 9.86 -0.06
N THR A 128 26.26 10.75 -0.79
CA THR A 128 26.66 12.15 -0.97
C THR A 128 26.67 12.91 0.36
N SER A 129 25.71 12.62 1.24
CA SER A 129 25.64 13.13 2.61
C SER A 129 26.63 12.46 3.58
N LYS A 130 27.48 11.52 3.11
CA LYS A 130 28.45 10.75 3.90
C LYS A 130 27.82 9.82 4.93
N GLU A 131 26.54 9.46 4.76
CA GLU A 131 25.81 8.49 5.57
C GLU A 131 26.02 7.07 5.03
N PHE A 132 27.29 6.62 5.00
CA PHE A 132 27.71 5.43 4.26
C PHE A 132 27.01 4.13 4.69
N ASP A 133 26.73 3.95 5.98
CA ASP A 133 26.01 2.77 6.47
C ASP A 133 24.57 2.71 5.95
N GLN A 134 23.90 3.86 5.87
CA GLN A 134 22.54 3.94 5.34
C GLN A 134 22.56 3.76 3.82
N ALA A 135 23.51 4.41 3.14
CA ALA A 135 23.69 4.27 1.70
C ALA A 135 23.89 2.80 1.30
N THR A 136 24.73 2.07 2.04
CA THR A 136 25.01 0.64 1.80
C THR A 136 23.73 -0.18 1.91
N LYS A 137 22.93 0.01 2.97
CA LYS A 137 21.64 -0.69 3.14
C LYS A 137 20.66 -0.39 2.00
N SER A 138 20.58 0.87 1.57
CA SER A 138 19.71 1.27 0.46
C SER A 138 20.15 0.62 -0.86
N PHE A 139 21.45 0.58 -1.14
CA PHE A 139 21.98 -0.09 -2.33
C PHE A 139 21.79 -1.60 -2.31
N GLU A 140 22.04 -2.26 -1.17
CA GLU A 140 21.81 -3.71 -1.01
C GLU A 140 20.35 -4.07 -1.28
N LYS A 141 19.42 -3.31 -0.70
CA LYS A 141 17.98 -3.51 -0.92
C LYS A 141 17.58 -3.22 -2.36
N ALA A 142 18.19 -2.23 -3.03
CA ALA A 142 17.94 -1.97 -4.45
C ALA A 142 18.34 -3.18 -5.32
N VAL A 143 19.52 -3.76 -5.07
CA VAL A 143 20.03 -4.92 -5.81
C VAL A 143 19.18 -6.17 -5.58
N GLU A 144 18.66 -6.38 -4.37
CA GLU A 144 17.78 -7.52 -4.08
C GLU A 144 16.49 -7.53 -4.93
N LEU A 145 16.05 -6.36 -5.38
CA LEU A 145 14.79 -6.17 -6.12
C LEU A 145 14.93 -6.10 -7.63
N ASN A 146 16.15 -6.18 -8.16
CA ASN A 146 16.47 -6.10 -9.61
C ASN A 146 16.91 -7.46 -10.15
#